data_AF-A0A931Z3Y0-F1
#
_entry.id   AF-A0A931Z3Y0-F1
#
_cell.length_a   1.000
_cell.length_b   1.000
_cell.length_c   1.000
_cell.angle_alpha   90.00
_cell.angle_beta   90.00
_cell.angle_gamma   90.00
#
_symmetry.space_group_name_H-M   'P 1'
#
loop_
_entity.id
_entity.type
_entity.pdbx_description
1 polymer ?
#
loop_
_entity_poly.entity_id
_entity_poly.type
_entity_poly.pdbx_seq_one_letter_code
_entity_poly.pdbx_strand_id
1 'polypeptide(L)'
;NLASALRVTAANATAHGDLLFTFPGLNSFHGWTGLPTPTLANTTHWFSLLTPEQQEEIAAALTRSLQPVLVVQRGLLDFLARENFPTASPLQRYLLRNFVRVFSVDQYEFWVRRGRVVAPLATAWQLRLAAPRPGESPAKLELVVTFPAPARVARLELATLDARPQVLARWDQAGAPLTATGLNLKGEAVAPPISPAWDRPLPPVAHLSLPLAQPLVFDRKNTVVYVRDAAGAVLAEARFTD
;
A
#
# COMPACT_ATOMS: atom_id res chain seq x y z
N ASN A 1 -12.46 8.34 -2.31
CA ASN A 1 -11.99 6.98 -1.97
C ASN A 1 -11.21 6.30 -3.13
N LEU A 2 -11.87 5.80 -4.19
CA LEU A 2 -11.29 4.88 -5.18
C LEU A 2 -9.96 5.35 -5.80
N ALA A 3 -9.90 6.61 -6.25
CA ALA A 3 -8.71 7.15 -6.90
C ALA A 3 -7.46 7.06 -6.00
N SER A 4 -7.60 7.27 -4.69
CA SER A 4 -6.48 7.17 -3.76
C SER A 4 -6.02 5.73 -3.56
N ALA A 5 -6.95 4.76 -3.47
CA ALA A 5 -6.59 3.34 -3.41
C ALA A 5 -5.80 2.90 -4.66
N LEU A 6 -6.28 3.29 -5.85
CA LEU A 6 -5.59 3.01 -7.12
C LEU A 6 -4.19 3.62 -7.17
N ARG A 7 -4.02 4.87 -6.72
CA ARG A 7 -2.69 5.51 -6.64
C ARG A 7 -1.74 4.77 -5.73
N VAL A 8 -2.18 4.39 -4.52
CA VAL A 8 -1.34 3.62 -3.58
C VAL A 8 -0.92 2.29 -4.19
N THR A 9 -1.87 1.55 -4.78
CA THR A 9 -1.57 0.25 -5.40
C THR A 9 -0.65 0.39 -6.62
N ALA A 10 -0.85 1.39 -7.48
CA ALA A 10 -0.02 1.62 -8.66
C ALA A 10 1.39 2.10 -8.29
N ALA A 11 1.53 2.95 -7.26
CA ALA A 11 2.83 3.39 -6.76
C ALA A 11 3.64 2.20 -6.21
N ASN A 12 3.00 1.30 -5.46
CA ASN A 12 3.65 0.08 -4.97
C ASN A 12 4.04 -0.88 -6.09
N ALA A 13 3.18 -1.04 -7.11
CA ALA A 13 3.54 -1.83 -8.29
C ALA A 13 4.77 -1.25 -8.99
N THR A 14 4.79 0.05 -9.25
CA THR A 14 5.91 0.75 -9.90
C THR A 14 7.20 0.66 -9.08
N ALA A 15 7.12 0.83 -7.76
CA ALA A 15 8.29 0.82 -6.90
C ALA A 15 8.89 -0.58 -6.68
N HIS A 16 8.08 -1.64 -6.78
CA HIS A 16 8.49 -2.99 -6.40
C HIS A 16 8.38 -4.04 -7.52
N GLY A 17 7.97 -3.65 -8.72
CA GLY A 17 7.70 -4.54 -9.83
C GLY A 17 8.66 -4.35 -10.99
N ASP A 18 9.10 -5.45 -11.59
CA ASP A 18 9.67 -5.47 -12.95
C ASP A 18 8.67 -6.04 -13.99
N LEU A 19 7.63 -6.72 -13.50
CA LEU A 19 6.57 -7.36 -14.25
C LEU A 19 5.29 -7.31 -13.42
N LEU A 20 4.18 -6.91 -14.04
CA LEU A 20 2.87 -6.86 -13.39
C LEU A 20 1.96 -7.96 -13.93
N PHE A 21 1.21 -8.61 -13.06
CA PHE A 21 0.03 -9.38 -13.46
C PHE A 21 -1.19 -8.89 -12.69
N THR A 22 -2.30 -8.71 -13.37
CA THR A 22 -3.52 -8.25 -12.73
C THR A 22 -4.59 -9.33 -12.75
N PHE A 23 -5.32 -9.44 -11.66
CA PHE A 23 -6.56 -10.21 -11.66
C PHE A 23 -7.61 -9.56 -12.58
N PRO A 24 -8.73 -10.25 -12.85
CA PRO A 24 -9.75 -9.77 -13.76
C PRO A 24 -10.18 -8.33 -13.48
N GLY A 25 -10.49 -7.58 -14.54
CA GLY A 25 -11.03 -6.22 -14.46
C GLY A 25 -9.98 -5.11 -14.27
N LEU A 26 -8.69 -5.43 -14.26
CA LEU A 26 -7.64 -4.51 -13.80
C LEU A 26 -6.53 -4.22 -14.82
N ASN A 27 -6.74 -4.52 -16.11
CA ASN A 27 -5.74 -4.33 -17.17
C ASN A 27 -5.22 -2.89 -17.29
N SER A 28 -6.00 -1.88 -16.86
CA SER A 28 -5.61 -0.47 -16.86
C SER A 28 -4.36 -0.19 -16.02
N PHE A 29 -4.03 -1.03 -15.02
CA PHE A 29 -2.82 -0.86 -14.23
C PHE A 29 -1.53 -0.95 -15.06
N HIS A 30 -1.53 -1.68 -16.18
CA HIS A 30 -0.38 -1.68 -17.09
C HIS A 30 -0.12 -0.29 -17.67
N GLY A 31 -1.18 0.42 -18.06
CA GLY A 31 -1.07 1.79 -18.55
C GLY A 31 -0.65 2.77 -17.47
N TRP A 32 -1.13 2.61 -16.23
CA TRP A 32 -0.80 3.50 -15.12
C TRP A 32 0.60 3.30 -14.54
N THR A 33 1.13 2.08 -14.61
CA THR A 33 2.44 1.72 -14.03
C THR A 33 3.56 1.66 -15.06
N GLY A 34 3.23 1.52 -16.34
CA GLY A 34 4.20 1.26 -17.41
C GLY A 34 4.83 -0.14 -17.34
N LEU A 35 4.40 -1.00 -16.39
CA LEU A 35 4.97 -2.33 -16.25
C LEU A 35 4.44 -3.29 -17.33
N PRO A 36 5.31 -4.12 -17.90
CA PRO A 36 4.91 -5.07 -18.94
C PRO A 36 3.95 -6.13 -18.40
N THR A 37 3.18 -6.72 -19.31
CA THR A 37 2.39 -7.95 -19.07
C THR A 37 3.31 -9.18 -19.15
N PRO A 38 2.98 -10.31 -18.51
CA PRO A 38 3.80 -11.52 -18.58
C PRO A 38 3.94 -12.10 -19.99
N THR A 39 2.89 -11.97 -20.79
CA THR A 39 2.84 -12.36 -22.20
C THR A 39 1.93 -11.38 -22.97
N LEU A 40 1.80 -11.54 -24.29
CA LEU A 40 0.83 -10.81 -25.10
C LEU A 40 -0.61 -11.31 -24.90
N ALA A 41 -0.79 -12.49 -24.29
CA ALA A 41 -2.10 -13.04 -23.94
C ALA A 41 -2.65 -12.38 -22.68
N ASN A 42 -3.03 -11.09 -22.80
CA ASN A 42 -3.55 -10.30 -21.69
C ASN A 42 -5.05 -10.06 -21.83
N THR A 43 -5.87 -10.87 -21.15
CA THR A 43 -7.32 -10.77 -21.20
C THR A 43 -7.93 -10.66 -19.80
N THR A 44 -8.98 -9.85 -19.66
CA THR A 44 -9.70 -9.63 -18.40
C THR A 44 -10.19 -10.94 -17.77
N HIS A 45 -10.77 -11.85 -18.54
CA HIS A 45 -11.27 -13.15 -18.07
C HIS A 45 -10.31 -14.29 -18.39
N TRP A 46 -9.04 -14.14 -18.00
CA TRP A 46 -7.97 -15.08 -18.36
C TRP A 46 -8.23 -16.54 -17.98
N PHE A 47 -9.04 -16.79 -16.95
CA PHE A 47 -9.37 -18.13 -16.49
C PHE A 47 -10.37 -18.87 -17.40
N SER A 48 -11.13 -18.17 -18.25
CA SER A 48 -12.06 -18.76 -19.22
C SER A 48 -11.68 -18.49 -20.67
N LEU A 49 -10.91 -17.42 -20.95
CA LEU A 49 -10.53 -17.01 -22.31
C LEU A 49 -9.18 -17.55 -22.77
N LEU A 50 -8.30 -17.96 -21.85
CA LEU A 50 -6.98 -18.48 -22.20
C LEU A 50 -6.97 -20.01 -22.11
N THR A 51 -6.27 -20.63 -23.06
CA THR A 51 -6.02 -22.07 -23.01
C THR A 51 -5.10 -22.41 -21.83
N PRO A 52 -5.08 -23.66 -21.35
CA PRO A 52 -4.14 -24.11 -20.33
C PRO A 52 -2.69 -23.79 -20.66
N GLU A 53 -2.27 -23.92 -21.91
CA GLU A 53 -0.91 -23.65 -22.38
C GLU A 53 -0.57 -22.16 -22.23
N GLN A 54 -1.47 -21.26 -22.66
CA GLN A 54 -1.28 -19.81 -22.49
C GLN A 54 -1.20 -19.41 -21.00
N GLN A 55 -1.99 -20.08 -20.15
CA GLN A 55 -1.95 -19.88 -18.71
C GLN A 55 -0.62 -20.35 -18.08
N GLU A 56 -0.09 -21.48 -18.55
CA GLU A 56 1.22 -21.99 -18.15
C GLU A 56 2.36 -21.08 -18.62
N GLU A 57 2.27 -20.51 -19.83
CA GLU A 57 3.24 -19.52 -20.33
C GLU A 57 3.29 -18.27 -19.44
N ILE A 58 2.13 -17.77 -18.99
CA ILE A 58 2.05 -16.67 -18.03
C ILE A 58 2.71 -17.06 -16.70
N ALA A 59 2.41 -18.24 -16.18
CA ALA A 59 3.04 -18.74 -14.94
C ALA A 59 4.57 -18.89 -15.10
N ALA A 60 5.04 -19.35 -16.25
CA ALA A 60 6.46 -19.47 -16.55
C ALA A 60 7.14 -18.09 -16.65
N ALA A 61 6.50 -17.09 -17.29
CA ALA A 61 6.99 -15.73 -17.34
C ALA A 61 7.07 -15.08 -15.95
N LEU A 62 6.03 -15.25 -15.14
CA LEU A 62 6.04 -14.82 -13.73
C LEU A 62 7.12 -15.54 -12.93
N THR A 63 7.45 -16.79 -13.25
CA THR A 63 8.55 -17.51 -12.58
C THR A 63 9.92 -16.95 -12.92
N ARG A 64 10.14 -16.55 -14.18
CA ARG A 64 11.42 -15.99 -14.65
C ARG A 64 11.68 -14.55 -14.20
N SER A 65 10.63 -13.76 -13.99
CA SER A 65 10.77 -12.38 -13.50
C SER A 65 11.33 -12.37 -12.07
N LEU A 66 12.25 -11.43 -11.80
CA LEU A 66 12.92 -11.29 -10.52
C LEU A 66 11.98 -10.66 -9.49
N GLN A 67 11.16 -9.70 -9.93
CA GLN A 67 10.28 -8.92 -9.06
C GLN A 67 8.83 -8.89 -9.54
N PRO A 68 8.18 -10.04 -9.80
CA PRO A 68 6.80 -10.03 -10.24
C PRO A 68 5.89 -9.53 -9.12
N VAL A 69 4.95 -8.67 -9.47
CA VAL A 69 3.94 -8.13 -8.56
C VAL A 69 2.55 -8.40 -9.12
N LEU A 70 1.59 -8.60 -8.22
CA LEU A 70 0.21 -8.84 -8.60
C LEU A 70 -0.69 -7.78 -7.96
N VAL A 71 -1.70 -7.36 -8.72
CA VAL A 71 -2.81 -6.55 -8.20
C VAL A 71 -4.08 -7.37 -8.26
N VAL A 72 -4.76 -7.46 -7.11
CA VAL A 72 -5.99 -8.23 -6.95
C VAL A 72 -7.12 -7.32 -6.51
N GLN A 73 -8.30 -7.46 -7.13
CA GLN A 73 -9.52 -6.83 -6.64
C GLN A 73 -10.38 -7.90 -5.94
N ARG A 74 -10.34 -7.91 -4.61
CA ARG A 74 -10.98 -8.95 -3.78
C ARG A 74 -12.48 -9.05 -4.03
N GLY A 75 -13.20 -7.92 -4.03
CA GLY A 75 -14.64 -7.90 -4.24
C GLY A 75 -15.11 -8.49 -5.57
N LEU A 76 -14.29 -8.42 -6.63
CA LEU A 76 -14.63 -9.07 -7.90
C LEU A 76 -14.49 -10.60 -7.81
N LEU A 77 -13.46 -11.09 -7.12
CA LEU A 77 -13.32 -12.53 -6.87
C LEU A 77 -14.46 -13.07 -6.01
N ASP A 78 -14.83 -12.34 -4.96
CA ASP A 78 -15.92 -12.71 -4.07
C ASP A 78 -17.26 -12.70 -4.83
N PHE A 79 -17.48 -11.72 -5.71
CA PHE A 79 -18.62 -11.69 -6.62
C PHE A 79 -18.65 -12.92 -7.53
N LEU A 80 -17.57 -13.20 -8.26
CA LEU A 80 -17.51 -14.36 -9.17
C LEU A 80 -17.76 -15.68 -8.44
N ALA A 81 -17.20 -15.84 -7.23
CA ALA A 81 -17.43 -17.01 -6.40
C ALA A 81 -18.91 -17.14 -5.98
N ARG A 82 -19.53 -16.04 -5.55
CA ARG A 82 -20.93 -16.02 -5.14
C ARG A 82 -21.88 -16.35 -6.29
N GLU A 83 -21.59 -15.87 -7.49
CA GLU A 83 -22.36 -16.17 -8.70
C GLU A 83 -22.02 -17.54 -9.32
N ASN A 84 -21.24 -18.38 -8.62
CA ASN A 84 -20.79 -19.71 -9.07
C ASN A 84 -20.05 -19.68 -10.42
N PHE A 85 -19.36 -18.59 -10.73
CA PHE A 85 -18.55 -18.51 -11.93
C PHE A 85 -17.23 -19.27 -11.71
N PRO A 86 -16.92 -20.31 -12.49
CA PRO A 86 -15.72 -21.12 -12.28
C PRO A 86 -14.46 -20.32 -12.63
N THR A 87 -13.68 -19.92 -11.63
CA THR A 87 -12.36 -19.26 -11.83
C THR A 87 -11.19 -20.24 -11.70
N ALA A 88 -11.47 -21.45 -11.21
CA ALA A 88 -10.47 -22.47 -10.93
C ALA A 88 -9.73 -22.87 -12.20
N SER A 89 -8.42 -22.66 -12.20
CA SER A 89 -7.58 -22.85 -13.38
C SER A 89 -6.12 -23.13 -13.00
N PRO A 90 -5.29 -23.67 -13.91
CA PRO A 90 -3.86 -23.87 -13.66
C PRO A 90 -3.17 -22.58 -13.18
N LEU A 91 -3.43 -21.44 -13.84
CA LEU A 91 -2.82 -20.16 -13.46
C LEU A 91 -3.30 -19.70 -12.08
N GLN A 92 -4.60 -19.77 -11.77
CA GLN A 92 -5.09 -19.37 -10.44
C GLN A 92 -4.40 -20.16 -9.31
N ARG A 93 -4.27 -21.48 -9.49
CA ARG A 93 -3.57 -22.35 -8.53
C ARG A 93 -2.10 -22.01 -8.40
N TYR A 94 -1.43 -21.63 -9.48
CA TYR A 94 -0.06 -21.15 -9.45
C TYR A 94 0.05 -19.84 -8.64
N LEU A 95 -0.78 -18.85 -8.93
CA LEU A 95 -0.73 -17.52 -8.29
C LEU A 95 -0.94 -17.62 -6.78
N LEU A 96 -1.98 -18.33 -6.34
CA LEU A 96 -2.29 -18.49 -4.91
C LEU A 96 -1.20 -19.24 -4.12
N ARG A 97 -0.49 -20.16 -4.78
CA ARG A 97 0.60 -20.92 -4.18
C ARG A 97 1.86 -20.06 -4.02
N ASN A 98 2.22 -19.32 -5.06
CA ASN A 98 3.52 -18.66 -5.18
C ASN A 98 3.54 -17.20 -4.72
N PHE A 99 2.39 -16.58 -4.53
CA PHE A 99 2.28 -15.17 -4.14
C PHE A 99 1.55 -15.02 -2.82
N VAL A 100 1.83 -13.91 -2.14
CA VAL A 100 1.22 -13.55 -0.86
C VAL A 100 0.89 -12.07 -0.86
N ARG A 101 -0.23 -11.74 -0.21
CA ARG A 101 -0.65 -10.36 0.02
C ARG A 101 0.33 -9.66 0.97
N VAL A 102 0.79 -8.48 0.59
CA VAL A 102 1.57 -7.57 1.46
C VAL A 102 0.64 -6.68 2.25
N PHE A 103 -0.32 -6.05 1.56
CA PHE A 103 -1.32 -5.18 2.15
C PHE A 103 -2.60 -5.14 1.29
N SER A 104 -3.66 -4.57 1.86
CA SER A 104 -4.87 -4.20 1.13
C SER A 104 -5.27 -2.76 1.44
N VAL A 105 -5.78 -2.04 0.42
CA VAL A 105 -6.44 -0.74 0.57
C VAL A 105 -7.77 -0.83 -0.15
N ASP A 106 -8.85 -0.62 0.59
CA ASP A 106 -10.22 -0.81 0.12
C ASP A 106 -10.43 -2.22 -0.46
N GLN A 107 -10.71 -2.34 -1.77
CA GLN A 107 -10.93 -3.63 -2.44
C GLN A 107 -9.68 -4.15 -3.15
N TYR A 108 -8.58 -3.40 -3.10
CA TYR A 108 -7.35 -3.69 -3.84
C TYR A 108 -6.32 -4.31 -2.91
N GLU A 109 -5.71 -5.39 -3.38
CA GLU A 109 -4.63 -6.06 -2.68
C GLU A 109 -3.37 -5.99 -3.53
N PHE A 110 -2.25 -5.74 -2.86
CA PHE A 110 -0.93 -5.79 -3.46
C PHE A 110 -0.21 -7.05 -3.03
N TRP A 111 0.24 -7.83 -4.01
CA TRP A 111 0.79 -9.17 -3.80
C TRP A 111 2.19 -9.25 -4.39
N VAL A 112 3.06 -9.97 -3.69
CA VAL A 112 4.44 -10.23 -4.10
C VAL A 112 4.75 -11.72 -4.02
N ARG A 113 5.84 -12.15 -4.64
CA ARG A 113 6.31 -13.54 -4.53
C ARG A 113 6.50 -13.89 -3.04
N ARG A 114 6.00 -15.06 -2.64
CA ARG A 114 6.15 -15.58 -1.28
C ARG A 114 7.63 -15.57 -0.87
N GLY A 115 7.90 -15.06 0.33
CA GLY A 115 9.27 -14.88 0.86
C GLY A 115 9.92 -13.55 0.48
N ARG A 116 9.36 -12.78 -0.46
CA ARG A 116 9.83 -11.42 -0.75
C ARG A 116 9.26 -10.45 0.29
N VAL A 117 10.12 -9.64 0.88
CA VAL A 117 9.75 -8.56 1.81
C VAL A 117 9.86 -7.22 1.06
N VAL A 118 8.83 -6.38 1.17
CA VAL A 118 8.79 -5.04 0.59
C VAL A 118 8.17 -4.06 1.59
N ALA A 119 8.57 -2.79 1.52
CA ALA A 119 7.91 -1.73 2.26
C ALA A 119 6.56 -1.42 1.62
N PRO A 120 5.42 -1.53 2.33
CA PRO A 120 4.13 -1.08 1.80
C PRO A 120 4.10 0.45 1.76
N LEU A 121 4.28 1.06 0.58
CA LEU A 121 4.39 2.51 0.43
C LEU A 121 3.01 3.18 0.50
N ALA A 122 2.97 4.41 1.01
CA ALA A 122 1.74 5.20 1.16
C ALA A 122 0.64 4.49 1.97
N THR A 123 1.05 3.75 3.01
CA THR A 123 0.14 3.05 3.92
C THR A 123 0.28 3.53 5.36
N ALA A 124 -0.78 3.34 6.14
CA ALA A 124 -0.87 3.72 7.54
C ALA A 124 -1.50 2.61 8.39
N TRP A 125 -1.12 2.55 9.66
CA TRP A 125 -1.72 1.67 10.67
C TRP A 125 -1.91 2.42 11.96
N GLN A 126 -3.01 2.11 12.66
CA GLN A 126 -3.12 2.40 14.08
C GLN A 126 -2.84 1.13 14.86
N LEU A 127 -1.76 1.12 15.62
CA LEU A 127 -1.40 0.02 16.50
C LEU A 127 -1.86 0.35 17.92
N ARG A 128 -2.58 -0.58 18.55
CA ARG A 128 -2.95 -0.50 19.98
C ARG A 128 -1.96 -1.34 20.77
N LEU A 129 -1.41 -0.78 21.84
CA LEU A 129 -0.58 -1.52 22.78
C LEU A 129 -1.50 -2.24 23.78
N ALA A 130 -1.35 -3.56 23.90
CA ALA A 130 -2.19 -4.36 24.80
C ALA A 130 -1.92 -4.07 26.28
N ALA A 131 -0.67 -3.73 26.63
CA ALA A 131 -0.24 -3.40 27.97
C ALA A 131 0.86 -2.30 27.92
N PRO A 132 0.49 -1.02 27.71
CA PRO A 132 1.45 0.07 27.67
C PRO A 132 2.15 0.20 29.03
N ARG A 133 3.46 0.47 29.02
CA ARG A 133 4.19 0.78 30.25
C ARG A 133 3.73 2.12 30.85
N PRO A 134 3.93 2.37 32.15
CA PRO A 134 3.68 3.70 32.70
C PRO A 134 4.44 4.78 31.92
N GLY A 135 3.71 5.79 31.43
CA GLY A 135 4.27 6.86 30.59
C GLY A 135 4.32 6.56 29.08
N GLU A 136 3.95 5.35 28.64
CA GLU A 136 3.85 4.99 27.23
C GLU A 136 2.44 5.29 26.69
N SER A 137 2.37 5.76 25.46
CA SER A 137 1.09 6.01 24.80
C SER A 137 0.36 4.69 24.48
N PRO A 138 -0.94 4.56 24.76
CA PRO A 138 -1.68 3.30 24.57
C PRO A 138 -1.86 2.93 23.09
N ALA A 139 -1.60 3.86 22.17
CA ALA A 139 -1.64 3.60 20.75
C ALA A 139 -0.56 4.41 20.02
N LYS A 140 -0.30 4.03 18.77
CA LYS A 140 0.56 4.76 17.84
C LYS A 140 -0.02 4.73 16.44
N LEU A 141 0.17 5.82 15.72
CA LEU A 141 -0.06 5.92 14.29
C LEU A 141 1.28 5.71 13.58
N GLU A 142 1.35 4.67 12.76
CA GLU A 142 2.51 4.34 11.93
C GLU A 142 2.18 4.64 10.47
N LEU A 143 3.12 5.21 9.73
CA LEU A 143 2.98 5.48 8.30
C LEU A 143 4.25 5.08 7.56
N VAL A 144 4.12 4.52 6.37
CA VAL A 144 5.22 4.41 5.41
C VAL A 144 4.88 5.32 4.24
N VAL A 145 5.67 6.37 4.05
CA VAL A 145 5.40 7.42 3.06
C VAL A 145 6.57 7.60 2.11
N THR A 146 6.26 8.12 0.92
CA THR A 146 7.25 8.52 -0.06
C THR A 146 7.18 10.02 -0.32
N PHE A 147 8.34 10.63 -0.53
CA PHE A 147 8.50 12.02 -0.90
C PHE A 147 9.30 12.10 -2.22
N PRO A 148 8.95 13.02 -3.14
CA PRO A 148 9.68 13.16 -4.40
C PRO A 148 11.13 13.66 -4.22
N ALA A 149 11.38 14.37 -3.12
CA ALA A 149 12.69 14.85 -2.70
C ALA A 149 12.70 14.91 -1.16
N PRO A 150 13.87 15.09 -0.51
CA PRO A 150 13.92 15.29 0.93
C PRO A 150 12.96 16.40 1.39
N ALA A 151 12.06 16.07 2.32
CA ALA A 151 10.95 16.94 2.68
C ALA A 151 10.91 17.21 4.19
N ARG A 152 10.50 18.42 4.59
CA ARG A 152 10.33 18.80 5.99
C ARG A 152 8.86 18.68 6.38
N VAL A 153 8.57 17.78 7.30
CA VAL A 153 7.21 17.58 7.81
C VAL A 153 6.95 18.57 8.94
N ALA A 154 5.89 19.35 8.81
CA ALA A 154 5.43 20.27 9.84
C ALA A 154 4.14 19.77 10.51
N ARG A 155 3.33 18.97 9.80
CA ARG A 155 2.02 18.55 10.29
C ARG A 155 1.56 17.21 9.72
N LEU A 156 0.86 16.44 10.55
CA LEU A 156 0.05 15.29 10.14
C LEU A 156 -1.43 15.62 10.33
N GLU A 157 -2.27 15.26 9.36
CA GLU A 157 -3.72 15.43 9.42
C GLU A 157 -4.42 14.12 9.09
N LEU A 158 -5.26 13.63 10.00
CA LEU A 158 -6.24 12.60 9.70
C LEU A 158 -7.45 13.28 9.06
N ALA A 159 -7.86 12.86 7.87
CA ALA A 159 -8.97 13.49 7.17
C ALA A 159 -9.86 12.48 6.41
N THR A 160 -11.11 12.86 6.17
CA THR A 160 -12.02 12.06 5.33
C THR A 160 -11.64 12.13 3.84
N LEU A 161 -12.03 11.11 3.08
CA LEU A 161 -11.76 10.97 1.64
C LEU A 161 -12.96 11.33 0.76
N ASP A 162 -13.62 12.41 1.13
CA ASP A 162 -14.77 12.97 0.41
C ASP A 162 -14.34 14.06 -0.57
N ALA A 163 -15.27 14.50 -1.42
CA ALA A 163 -15.03 15.64 -2.31
C ALA A 163 -14.64 16.93 -1.55
N ARG A 164 -15.01 17.02 -0.27
CA ARG A 164 -14.59 18.06 0.66
C ARG A 164 -13.99 17.39 1.91
N PRO A 165 -12.67 17.14 1.91
CA PRO A 165 -12.02 16.48 3.04
C PRO A 165 -12.25 17.23 4.35
N GLN A 166 -12.71 16.54 5.39
CA GLN A 166 -12.81 17.08 6.74
C GLN A 166 -11.65 16.58 7.58
N VAL A 167 -10.95 17.49 8.27
CA VAL A 167 -9.88 17.13 9.20
C VAL A 167 -10.50 16.62 10.50
N LEU A 168 -10.24 15.35 10.81
CA LEU A 168 -10.73 14.66 12.00
C LEU A 168 -9.76 14.81 13.18
N ALA A 169 -8.46 14.86 12.90
CA ALA A 169 -7.41 15.06 13.90
C ALA A 169 -6.17 15.69 13.25
N ARG A 170 -5.37 16.38 14.08
CA ARG A 170 -4.19 17.11 13.65
C ARG A 170 -3.08 16.98 14.69
N TRP A 171 -1.86 16.79 14.21
CA TRP A 171 -0.66 16.76 15.05
C TRP A 171 0.46 17.56 14.41
N ASP A 172 1.21 18.25 15.25
CA ASP A 172 2.38 19.05 14.91
C ASP A 172 3.41 18.94 16.04
N GLN A 173 4.46 19.76 15.99
CA GLN A 173 5.53 19.77 16.98
C GLN A 173 5.06 20.02 18.41
N ALA A 174 3.99 20.80 18.61
CA ALA A 174 3.45 21.09 19.94
C ALA A 174 2.56 19.96 20.46
N GLY A 175 1.89 19.24 19.55
CA GLY A 175 0.88 18.23 19.90
C GLY A 175 1.43 16.85 20.24
N ALA A 176 2.51 16.38 19.59
CA ALA A 176 3.07 15.06 19.83
C ALA A 176 4.48 14.90 19.23
N PRO A 177 5.38 14.11 19.84
CA PRO A 177 6.69 13.83 19.25
C PRO A 177 6.56 12.89 18.05
N LEU A 178 6.93 13.36 16.85
CA LEU A 178 7.05 12.50 15.67
C LEU A 178 8.43 11.87 15.63
N THR A 179 8.51 10.57 15.39
CA THR A 179 9.76 9.87 15.08
C THR A 179 9.75 9.47 13.61
N ALA A 180 10.90 9.58 12.93
CA ALA A 180 11.03 9.16 11.54
C ALA A 180 12.26 8.28 11.35
N THR A 181 12.12 7.22 10.55
CA THR A 181 13.22 6.31 10.18
C THR A 181 13.26 6.21 8.67
N GLY A 182 14.42 6.49 8.05
CA GLY A 182 14.60 6.26 6.62
C GLY A 182 14.56 4.78 6.27
N LEU A 183 13.86 4.42 5.20
CA LEU A 183 13.73 3.04 4.74
C LEU A 183 14.31 2.84 3.34
N ASN A 184 14.74 1.62 3.04
CA ASN A 184 14.85 1.14 1.67
C ASN A 184 13.52 0.51 1.20
N LEU A 185 13.44 0.08 -0.07
CA LEU A 185 12.22 -0.53 -0.62
C LEU A 185 11.88 -1.91 -0.05
N LYS A 186 12.78 -2.53 0.73
CA LYS A 186 12.51 -3.75 1.50
C LYS A 186 11.90 -3.46 2.88
N GLY A 187 11.85 -2.19 3.29
CA GLY A 187 11.40 -1.77 4.61
C GLY A 187 12.48 -1.84 5.68
N GLU A 188 13.74 -2.02 5.29
CA GLU A 188 14.87 -2.04 6.21
C GLU A 188 15.30 -0.59 6.51
N ALA A 189 15.63 -0.32 7.77
CA ALA A 189 16.14 0.98 8.17
C ALA A 189 17.52 1.25 7.54
N VAL A 190 17.66 2.40 6.89
CA VAL A 190 18.93 2.83 6.27
C VAL A 190 19.71 3.84 7.13
N ALA A 191 19.08 4.33 8.20
CA ALA A 191 19.67 5.25 9.17
C ALA A 191 19.00 5.09 10.54
N PRO A 192 19.65 5.54 11.63
CA PRO A 192 19.01 5.61 12.94
C PRO A 192 17.74 6.47 12.94
N PRO A 193 16.75 6.18 13.79
CA PRO A 193 15.55 7.01 13.93
C PRO A 193 15.88 8.43 14.37
N ILE A 194 15.11 9.39 13.86
CA ILE A 194 15.19 10.81 14.17
C ILE A 194 14.01 11.17 15.08
N SER A 195 14.28 11.79 16.24
CA SER A 195 13.25 12.25 17.18
C SER A 195 13.68 13.53 17.93
N PRO A 196 12.86 14.60 17.94
CA PRO A 196 11.68 14.78 17.11
C PRO A 196 12.07 14.94 15.63
N ALA A 197 11.26 14.36 14.75
CA ALA A 197 11.44 14.41 13.30
C ALA A 197 10.82 15.66 12.64
N TRP A 198 10.03 16.42 13.40
CA TRP A 198 9.46 17.70 12.94
C TRP A 198 10.57 18.63 12.44
N ASP A 199 10.30 19.31 11.32
CA ASP A 199 11.17 20.31 10.68
C ASP A 199 12.57 19.85 10.24
N ARG A 200 12.87 18.55 10.35
CA ARG A 200 14.06 17.93 9.79
C ARG A 200 13.77 17.39 8.38
N PRO A 201 14.73 17.50 7.45
CA PRO A 201 14.56 16.89 6.13
C PRO A 201 14.51 15.37 6.28
N LEU A 202 13.42 14.77 5.86
CA LEU A 202 13.22 13.32 5.84
C LEU A 202 13.68 12.74 4.50
N PRO A 203 14.19 11.49 4.49
CA PRO A 203 14.58 10.84 3.25
C PRO A 203 13.37 10.52 2.36
N PRO A 204 13.57 10.24 1.05
CA PRO A 204 12.48 9.99 0.10
C PRO A 204 11.54 8.83 0.47
N VAL A 205 11.99 7.86 1.26
CA VAL A 205 11.12 6.81 1.83
C VAL A 205 11.33 6.80 3.33
N ALA A 206 10.27 7.01 4.09
CA ALA A 206 10.34 7.11 5.54
C ALA A 206 9.20 6.37 6.23
N HIS A 207 9.54 5.71 7.33
CA HIS A 207 8.59 5.27 8.34
C HIS A 207 8.39 6.40 9.34
N LEU A 208 7.15 6.82 9.56
CA LEU A 208 6.77 7.84 10.52
C LEU A 208 6.00 7.18 11.67
N SER A 209 6.39 7.47 12.90
CA SER A 209 5.77 6.95 14.11
C SER A 209 5.33 8.09 15.01
N LEU A 210 4.03 8.13 15.31
CA LEU A 210 3.40 9.14 16.13
C LEU A 210 2.68 8.47 17.31
N PRO A 211 3.11 8.67 18.56
CA PRO A 211 2.39 8.18 19.72
C PRO A 211 1.06 8.92 19.88
N LEU A 212 0.02 8.18 20.27
CA LEU A 212 -1.33 8.70 20.45
C LEU A 212 -1.74 8.56 21.92
N ALA A 213 -2.12 9.68 22.54
CA ALA A 213 -2.62 9.69 23.91
C ALA A 213 -3.84 8.76 24.12
N GLN A 214 -4.62 8.55 23.06
CA GLN A 214 -5.73 7.61 23.02
C GLN A 214 -5.88 7.00 21.62
N PRO A 215 -6.39 5.75 21.49
CA PRO A 215 -6.73 5.19 20.20
C PRO A 215 -7.78 6.05 19.48
N LEU A 216 -7.58 6.32 18.20
CA LEU A 216 -8.56 7.05 17.39
C LEU A 216 -9.68 6.09 16.95
N VAL A 217 -10.87 6.68 16.71
CA VAL A 217 -12.06 6.00 16.19
C VAL A 217 -12.47 6.71 14.91
N PHE A 218 -12.41 6.01 13.79
CA PHE A 218 -12.70 6.53 12.45
C PHE A 218 -12.98 5.38 11.48
N ASP A 219 -13.61 5.67 10.35
CA ASP A 219 -13.77 4.71 9.26
C ASP A 219 -12.48 4.62 8.44
N ARG A 220 -11.73 3.52 8.60
CA ARG A 220 -10.47 3.26 7.89
C ARG A 220 -10.60 3.35 6.37
N LYS A 221 -11.72 2.91 5.80
CA LYS A 221 -11.95 2.90 4.35
C LYS A 221 -12.15 4.31 3.79
N ASN A 222 -12.68 5.21 4.60
CA ASN A 222 -12.99 6.58 4.17
C ASN A 222 -12.07 7.63 4.78
N THR A 223 -10.91 7.22 5.32
CA THR A 223 -9.95 8.11 5.96
C THR A 223 -8.55 7.98 5.36
N VAL A 224 -7.82 9.08 5.35
CA VAL A 224 -6.43 9.21 4.90
C VAL A 224 -5.64 10.01 5.92
N VAL A 225 -4.33 9.77 5.98
CA VAL A 225 -3.42 10.68 6.67
C VAL A 225 -2.65 11.49 5.64
N TYR A 226 -2.74 12.81 5.74
CA TYR A 226 -1.93 13.74 4.96
C TYR A 226 -0.71 14.16 5.76
N VAL A 227 0.45 14.09 5.12
CA VAL A 227 1.70 14.68 5.59
C VAL A 227 1.84 16.04 4.93
N ARG A 228 2.04 17.09 5.71
CA ARG A 228 2.10 18.47 5.19
C ARG A 228 3.36 19.21 5.63
N ASP A 229 3.76 20.17 4.80
CA ASP A 229 4.78 21.16 5.15
C ASP A 229 4.18 22.35 5.94
N ALA A 230 5.03 23.32 6.29
CA ALA A 230 4.64 24.51 7.02
C ALA A 230 3.71 25.45 6.23
N ALA A 231 3.79 25.43 4.90
CA ALA A 231 2.89 26.18 4.02
C ALA A 231 1.51 25.50 3.87
N GLY A 232 1.37 24.27 4.36
CA GLY A 232 0.16 23.47 4.28
C GLY A 232 0.04 22.66 2.99
N ALA A 233 1.08 22.60 2.15
CA ALA A 233 1.09 21.75 0.97
C ALA A 233 1.13 20.27 1.39
N VAL A 234 0.46 19.39 0.63
CA VAL A 234 0.51 17.95 0.86
C VAL A 234 1.82 17.41 0.31
N LEU A 235 2.67 16.88 1.18
CA LEU A 235 3.93 16.23 0.85
C LEU A 235 3.74 14.76 0.50
N ALA A 236 2.86 14.08 1.24
CA ALA A 236 2.52 12.67 1.05
C ALA A 236 1.11 12.38 1.56
N GLU A 237 0.52 11.29 1.06
CA GLU A 237 -0.72 10.71 1.58
C GLU A 237 -0.48 9.26 1.97
N ALA A 238 -1.19 8.78 3.00
CA ALA A 238 -1.11 7.40 3.45
C ALA A 238 -2.50 6.84 3.79
N ARG A 239 -2.78 5.62 3.30
CA ARG A 239 -4.07 4.95 3.48
C ARG A 239 -4.00 3.84 4.52
N PHE A 240 -5.04 3.74 5.34
CA PHE A 240 -5.13 2.64 6.30
C PHE A 240 -5.28 1.31 5.58
N THR A 241 -4.50 0.33 6.00
CA THR A 241 -4.62 -1.06 5.51
C THR A 241 -5.31 -1.93 6.55
N ASP A 242 -5.87 -3.04 6.06
CA ASP A 242 -6.48 -4.07 6.90
C ASP A 242 -5.47 -5.13 7.37
#